data_AF-A0A1S3IDL9-F1
#
_entry.id   AF-A0A1S3IDL9-F1
#
_cell.length_a   1.000
_cell.length_b   1.000
_cell.length_c   1.000
_cell.angle_alpha   90.00
_cell.angle_beta   90.00
_cell.angle_gamma   90.00
#
_symmetry.space_group_name_H-M   'P 1'
#
loop_
_entity.id
_entity.type
_entity.pdbx_description
1 polymer ?
#
loop_
_entity_poly.entity_id
_entity_poly.type
_entity_poly.pdbx_seq_one_letter_code
_entity_poly.pdbx_strand_id
1 'polypeptide(L)'
;MAKFARLAIFCVAFVVSSTSCDVTSGTGTCDCSEAIKRLQKSLDNLNDILSQSTVVITRNQAATSCPNEIKTYQKAHYKVIEEDGARWRLFWWYKANTTWPALVSDVLQDKYGDCDASAPYCFGRLPEALMENQAEMLGIDSADNAYRWKFNSNNRVSHAVWEAFHDHKDAQVKNVDVWNPKVIRGTAPKAAQDSFHYRMEHGVRSLQIDDDNCDCLTSLSMGHGMCLEGFSTQYGPENVYGVDLLYDTYCNTPKPSNGLFLYFRDDDDCMNVTCPANKVCVDGIYSYVCVDA
;
A
#
# COMPACT_ATOMS: atom_id res chain seq x y z
N MET A 1 -27.43 8.04 5.81
CA MET A 1 -28.15 7.00 5.04
C MET A 1 -28.39 7.45 3.61
N ALA A 2 -27.34 7.46 2.80
CA ALA A 2 -27.39 7.64 1.34
C ALA A 2 -26.07 7.09 0.80
N LYS A 3 -26.11 5.93 0.12
CA LYS A 3 -25.07 5.33 -0.77
C LYS A 3 -25.25 3.81 -1.01
N PHE A 4 -26.45 3.25 -0.85
CA PHE A 4 -26.77 1.89 -1.35
C PHE A 4 -27.55 1.88 -2.68
N ALA A 5 -27.69 3.03 -3.35
CA ALA A 5 -28.49 3.18 -4.57
C ALA A 5 -27.71 3.05 -5.89
N ARG A 6 -26.49 2.47 -5.90
CA ARG A 6 -25.70 2.30 -7.14
C ARG A 6 -25.35 0.86 -7.52
N LEU A 7 -25.82 -0.13 -6.77
CA LEU A 7 -25.59 -1.55 -7.09
C LEU A 7 -26.78 -2.27 -7.75
N ALA A 8 -27.92 -1.59 -7.96
CA ALA A 8 -29.12 -2.17 -8.59
C ALA A 8 -29.25 -1.87 -10.09
N ILE A 9 -28.33 -1.12 -10.70
CA ILE A 9 -28.42 -0.70 -12.11
C ILE A 9 -27.66 -1.64 -13.06
N PHE A 10 -26.82 -2.55 -12.57
CA PHE A 10 -26.05 -3.48 -13.42
C PHE A 10 -26.69 -4.85 -13.69
N CYS A 11 -27.79 -5.22 -13.00
CA CYS A 11 -28.48 -6.49 -13.27
C CYS A 11 -29.70 -6.38 -14.21
N VAL A 12 -30.06 -5.18 -14.67
CA VAL A 12 -31.18 -4.99 -15.63
C VAL A 12 -30.71 -5.01 -17.09
N ALA A 13 -29.39 -4.97 -17.34
CA ALA A 13 -28.82 -4.98 -18.69
C ALA A 13 -28.43 -6.37 -19.22
N PHE A 14 -28.58 -7.45 -18.44
CA PHE A 14 -28.13 -8.80 -18.85
C PHE A 14 -29.23 -9.85 -19.04
N VAL A 15 -30.50 -9.44 -19.08
CA VAL A 15 -31.62 -10.33 -19.49
C VAL A 15 -32.47 -9.63 -20.55
N VAL A 16 -31.82 -9.18 -21.62
CA VAL A 16 -32.49 -8.89 -22.90
C VAL A 16 -31.73 -9.64 -24.00
N SER A 17 -31.60 -10.95 -23.85
CA SER A 17 -31.01 -11.81 -24.88
C SER A 17 -31.53 -13.25 -24.80
N SER A 18 -32.84 -13.45 -24.65
CA SER A 18 -33.47 -14.74 -25.01
C SER A 18 -34.99 -14.70 -24.89
N THR A 19 -35.66 -13.87 -25.69
CA THR A 19 -37.04 -14.18 -26.12
C THR A 19 -37.21 -13.66 -27.53
N SER A 20 -37.18 -14.59 -28.48
CA SER A 20 -37.58 -14.39 -29.87
C SER A 20 -39.05 -13.91 -29.88
N CYS A 21 -39.27 -12.63 -30.13
CA CYS A 21 -40.58 -12.12 -30.52
C CYS A 21 -40.55 -11.92 -32.03
N ASP A 22 -40.96 -12.96 -32.75
CA ASP A 22 -41.18 -12.90 -34.20
C ASP A 22 -42.44 -12.05 -34.44
N VAL A 23 -42.26 -10.85 -34.97
CA VAL A 23 -43.37 -9.97 -35.38
C VAL A 23 -43.67 -10.26 -36.84
N THR A 24 -44.48 -11.29 -37.08
CA THR A 24 -45.15 -11.46 -38.38
C THR A 24 -46.61 -11.79 -38.18
N SER A 25 -47.47 -10.95 -38.76
CA SER A 25 -48.94 -11.01 -38.86
C SER A 25 -49.73 -10.51 -37.63
N GLY A 26 -50.70 -9.64 -37.92
CA GLY A 26 -51.53 -8.93 -36.95
C GLY A 26 -52.38 -9.87 -36.08
N THR A 27 -52.74 -9.34 -34.91
CA THR A 27 -53.48 -10.00 -33.81
C THR A 27 -52.71 -11.10 -33.08
N GLY A 28 -51.66 -10.71 -32.34
CA GLY A 28 -50.99 -11.58 -31.37
C GLY A 28 -50.73 -10.82 -30.07
N THR A 29 -51.53 -11.06 -29.04
CA THR A 29 -51.23 -10.65 -27.66
C THR A 29 -49.97 -11.37 -27.19
N CYS A 30 -48.94 -10.63 -26.78
CA CYS A 30 -47.74 -11.20 -26.17
C CYS A 30 -48.11 -11.86 -24.83
N ASP A 31 -48.01 -13.20 -24.77
CA ASP A 31 -48.21 -13.95 -23.55
C ASP A 31 -46.94 -13.92 -22.68
N CYS A 32 -46.87 -12.94 -21.79
CA CYS A 32 -45.81 -12.82 -20.80
C CYS A 32 -46.03 -13.69 -19.55
N SER A 33 -47.06 -14.54 -19.51
CA SER A 33 -47.45 -15.27 -18.30
C SER A 33 -46.35 -16.20 -17.80
N GLU A 34 -45.57 -16.81 -18.69
CA GLU A 34 -44.49 -17.73 -18.33
C GLU A 34 -43.29 -16.99 -17.72
N ALA A 35 -42.98 -15.79 -18.21
CA ALA A 35 -41.94 -14.93 -17.64
C ALA A 35 -42.35 -14.42 -16.24
N ILE A 36 -43.64 -14.06 -16.08
CA ILE A 36 -44.19 -13.61 -14.79
C ILE A 36 -44.13 -14.75 -13.76
N LYS A 37 -44.49 -15.99 -14.13
CA LYS A 37 -44.38 -17.16 -13.24
C LYS A 37 -42.94 -17.43 -12.80
N ARG A 38 -41.96 -17.26 -13.69
CA ARG A 38 -40.53 -17.43 -13.36
C ARG A 38 -40.04 -16.37 -12.38
N LEU A 39 -40.49 -15.13 -12.54
CA LEU A 39 -40.17 -14.04 -11.63
C LEU A 39 -40.80 -14.24 -10.25
N GLN A 40 -42.06 -14.69 -10.18
CA GLN A 40 -42.73 -15.01 -8.92
C GLN A 40 -42.00 -16.15 -8.18
N LYS A 41 -41.63 -17.23 -8.88
CA LYS A 41 -40.86 -18.32 -8.29
C LYS A 41 -39.48 -17.87 -7.76
N SER A 42 -38.84 -16.94 -8.46
CA SER A 42 -37.55 -16.38 -8.02
C SER A 42 -37.72 -15.48 -6.78
N LEU A 43 -38.82 -14.73 -6.70
CA LEU A 43 -39.17 -13.91 -5.54
C LEU A 43 -39.49 -14.78 -4.31
N ASP A 44 -40.22 -15.88 -4.50
CA ASP A 44 -40.54 -16.82 -3.42
C ASP A 44 -39.28 -17.50 -2.85
N ASN A 45 -38.36 -17.92 -3.73
CA ASN A 45 -37.07 -18.47 -3.30
C ASN A 45 -36.24 -17.44 -2.51
N LEU A 46 -36.23 -16.16 -2.93
CA LEU A 46 -35.53 -15.11 -2.20
C LEU A 46 -36.16 -14.85 -0.82
N ASN A 47 -37.49 -14.87 -0.72
CA ASN A 47 -38.20 -14.74 0.54
C ASN A 47 -37.91 -15.93 1.48
N ASP A 48 -37.80 -17.15 0.96
CA ASP A 48 -37.44 -18.33 1.74
C ASP A 48 -36.00 -18.21 2.28
N ILE A 49 -35.04 -17.82 1.45
CA ILE A 49 -33.64 -17.54 1.85
C ILE A 49 -33.59 -16.45 2.94
N LEU A 50 -34.38 -15.38 2.78
CA LEU A 50 -34.45 -14.31 3.76
C LEU A 50 -35.03 -14.79 5.09
N SER A 51 -36.05 -15.65 5.05
CA SER A 51 -36.68 -16.23 6.24
C SER A 51 -35.70 -17.15 7.00
N GLN A 52 -34.94 -17.99 6.28
CA GLN A 52 -33.91 -18.86 6.86
C GLN A 52 -32.77 -18.05 7.47
N SER A 53 -32.36 -16.96 6.80
CA SER A 53 -31.36 -16.03 7.33
C SER A 53 -31.83 -15.32 8.60
N THR A 54 -33.12 -14.99 8.68
CA THR A 54 -33.73 -14.37 9.87
C THR A 54 -33.76 -15.35 11.05
N VAL A 55 -34.04 -16.64 10.81
CA VAL A 55 -33.98 -17.70 11.84
C VAL A 55 -32.56 -17.92 12.38
N VAL A 56 -31.53 -17.81 11.53
CA VAL A 56 -30.12 -17.88 11.96
C VAL A 56 -29.77 -16.69 12.87
N ILE A 57 -30.25 -15.49 12.56
CA ILE A 57 -30.04 -14.30 13.40
C ILE A 57 -30.73 -14.47 14.76
N THR A 58 -31.95 -14.99 14.81
CA THR A 58 -32.69 -15.20 16.08
C THR A 58 -32.08 -16.33 16.93
N ARG A 59 -31.54 -17.39 16.32
CA ARG A 59 -30.81 -18.45 17.05
C ARG A 59 -29.50 -17.95 17.65
N ASN A 60 -28.79 -17.05 16.96
CA ASN A 60 -27.55 -16.46 17.47
C ASN A 60 -27.78 -15.47 18.63
N GLN A 61 -28.98 -14.89 18.75
CA GLN A 61 -29.36 -14.04 19.89
C GLN A 61 -29.77 -14.84 21.14
N ALA A 62 -30.13 -16.12 21.01
CA ALA A 62 -30.45 -16.99 22.15
C ALA A 62 -29.22 -17.72 22.75
N ALA A 63 -28.05 -17.62 22.11
CA ALA A 63 -26.81 -18.29 22.52
C ALA A 63 -25.80 -17.37 23.24
N THR A 64 -26.20 -16.16 23.67
CA THR A 64 -25.33 -15.25 24.43
C THR A 64 -25.35 -15.57 25.92
N SER A 65 -24.56 -16.57 26.30
CA SER A 65 -23.83 -16.54 27.57
C SER A 65 -22.34 -16.77 27.29
N CYS A 66 -21.71 -15.83 26.58
CA CYS A 66 -20.26 -15.74 26.54
C CYS A 66 -19.80 -14.91 27.75
N PRO A 67 -18.77 -15.35 28.50
CA PRO A 67 -18.23 -14.57 29.60
C PRO A 67 -17.76 -13.20 29.12
N ASN A 68 -18.03 -12.17 29.92
CA ASN A 68 -17.64 -10.78 29.72
C ASN A 68 -16.11 -10.60 29.84
N GLU A 69 -15.33 -11.15 28.92
CA GLU A 69 -14.03 -10.59 28.57
C GLU A 69 -14.16 -9.93 27.21
N ILE A 70 -14.54 -8.66 27.20
CA ILE A 70 -14.17 -7.77 26.09
C ILE A 70 -12.65 -7.67 26.15
N LYS A 71 -11.94 -8.60 25.52
CA LYS A 71 -10.54 -8.36 25.15
C LYS A 71 -10.59 -7.26 24.11
N THR A 72 -10.32 -6.04 24.54
CA THR A 72 -10.09 -4.90 23.66
C THR A 72 -8.97 -5.31 22.70
N TYR A 73 -9.31 -5.69 21.47
CA TYR A 73 -8.33 -5.98 20.44
C TYR A 73 -7.75 -4.63 20.01
N GLN A 74 -6.77 -4.12 20.77
CA GLN A 74 -5.98 -2.98 20.33
C GLN A 74 -5.19 -3.45 19.11
N LYS A 75 -5.57 -2.93 17.92
CA LYS A 75 -4.76 -3.10 16.72
C LYS A 75 -3.36 -2.61 17.06
N ALA A 76 -2.36 -3.49 16.96
CA ALA A 76 -0.99 -3.12 17.23
C ALA A 76 -0.62 -1.92 16.35
N HIS A 77 -0.12 -0.85 16.99
CA HIS A 77 0.30 0.34 16.30
C HIS A 77 1.60 0.09 15.55
N TYR A 78 1.80 0.81 14.44
CA TYR A 78 3.06 0.75 13.70
C TYR A 78 4.21 1.24 14.58
N LYS A 79 5.37 0.59 14.42
CA LYS A 79 6.54 0.88 15.25
C LYS A 79 6.97 2.34 15.08
N VAL A 80 7.27 3.01 16.19
CA VAL A 80 7.95 4.30 16.21
C VAL A 80 9.36 4.09 16.74
N ILE A 81 10.34 4.73 16.13
CA ILE A 81 11.76 4.68 16.56
C ILE A 81 12.32 6.09 16.75
N GLU A 82 13.42 6.18 17.49
CA GLU A 82 14.25 7.38 17.58
C GLU A 82 15.55 7.12 16.81
N GLU A 83 15.87 7.96 15.84
CA GLU A 83 17.08 7.87 15.00
C GLU A 83 17.46 9.28 14.52
N ASP A 84 18.76 9.60 14.47
CA ASP A 84 19.26 10.93 14.07
C ASP A 84 18.61 12.09 14.86
N GLY A 85 18.33 11.87 16.15
CA GLY A 85 17.71 12.86 17.04
C GLY A 85 16.23 13.16 16.76
N ALA A 86 15.57 12.31 15.98
CA ALA A 86 14.21 12.49 15.52
C ALA A 86 13.34 11.26 15.74
N ARG A 87 12.02 11.46 15.78
CA ARG A 87 11.04 10.37 15.90
C ARG A 87 10.54 9.98 14.51
N TRP A 88 10.54 8.69 14.23
CA TRP A 88 10.23 8.13 12.91
C TRP A 88 9.14 7.08 13.01
N ARG A 89 8.13 7.16 12.14
CA ARG A 89 6.97 6.26 12.12
C ARG A 89 7.08 5.27 10.98
N LEU A 90 7.03 3.98 11.29
CA LEU A 90 7.08 2.92 10.29
C LEU A 90 5.88 3.02 9.35
N PHE A 91 6.05 2.86 8.04
CA PHE A 91 4.94 2.76 7.09
C PHE A 91 5.08 1.62 6.09
N TRP A 92 6.29 1.10 5.91
CA TRP A 92 6.60 0.05 4.95
C TRP A 92 7.70 -0.85 5.52
N TRP A 93 7.60 -2.17 5.32
CA TRP A 93 8.67 -3.09 5.69
C TRP A 93 8.68 -4.39 4.91
N TYR A 94 9.85 -5.01 4.85
CA TYR A 94 10.05 -6.38 4.41
C TYR A 94 11.13 -7.00 5.29
N LYS A 95 10.79 -8.02 6.08
CA LYS A 95 11.76 -8.69 6.96
C LYS A 95 12.65 -9.61 6.12
N ALA A 96 13.94 -9.64 6.46
CA ALA A 96 14.90 -10.55 5.83
C ALA A 96 14.44 -12.01 5.92
N ASN A 97 14.65 -12.76 4.84
CA ASN A 97 14.23 -14.15 4.64
C ASN A 97 12.71 -14.35 4.62
N THR A 98 11.94 -13.32 4.29
CA THR A 98 10.50 -13.44 4.04
C THR A 98 10.26 -14.07 2.67
N THR A 99 9.31 -14.99 2.55
CA THR A 99 8.86 -15.47 1.24
C THR A 99 8.02 -14.40 0.57
N TRP A 100 8.30 -14.07 -0.70
CA TRP A 100 7.48 -13.12 -1.45
C TRP A 100 6.01 -13.57 -1.51
N PRO A 101 5.04 -12.72 -1.19
CA PRO A 101 3.63 -13.14 -1.15
C PRO A 101 3.07 -13.33 -2.56
N ALA A 102 2.45 -14.49 -2.82
CA ALA A 102 2.01 -14.88 -4.17
C ALA A 102 0.95 -13.96 -4.81
N LEU A 103 0.22 -13.17 -4.00
CA LEU A 103 -0.84 -12.28 -4.48
C LEU A 103 -0.42 -10.80 -4.51
N VAL A 104 0.81 -10.49 -4.07
CA VAL A 104 1.33 -9.12 -4.15
C VAL A 104 1.85 -8.89 -5.56
N SER A 105 1.29 -7.87 -6.20
CA SER A 105 1.71 -7.37 -7.51
C SER A 105 2.19 -5.92 -7.46
N ASP A 106 2.41 -5.37 -6.26
CA ASP A 106 2.75 -3.96 -6.08
C ASP A 106 3.43 -3.72 -4.72
N VAL A 107 4.64 -3.15 -4.73
CA VAL A 107 5.42 -2.80 -3.52
C VAL A 107 4.82 -1.64 -2.72
N LEU A 108 3.83 -0.94 -3.26
CA LEU A 108 3.11 0.18 -2.65
C LEU A 108 1.59 -0.04 -2.67
N GLN A 109 1.12 -1.29 -2.56
CA GLN A 109 -0.30 -1.64 -2.70
C GLN A 109 -1.20 -1.09 -1.56
N ASP A 110 -0.70 -1.02 -0.33
CA ASP A 110 -1.49 -0.80 0.89
C ASP A 110 -1.50 0.68 1.29
N LYS A 111 -2.60 1.17 1.87
CA LYS A 111 -2.57 2.51 2.49
C LYS A 111 -1.86 2.44 3.84
N TYR A 112 -1.34 3.58 4.28
CA TYR A 112 -0.84 3.70 5.65
C TYR A 112 -1.88 3.23 6.67
N GLY A 113 -1.49 2.31 7.54
CA GLY A 113 -2.34 1.78 8.60
C GLY A 113 -3.14 0.54 8.22
N ASP A 114 -3.13 0.08 6.96
CA ASP A 114 -3.89 -1.10 6.52
C ASP A 114 -3.26 -2.41 6.99
N CYS A 115 -1.93 -2.54 6.87
CA CYS A 115 -1.18 -3.74 7.26
C CYS A 115 -1.34 -4.10 8.74
N ASP A 116 -1.18 -5.39 9.06
CA ASP A 116 -0.98 -5.88 10.42
C ASP A 116 0.46 -5.60 10.86
N ALA A 117 0.64 -4.84 11.94
CA ALA A 117 1.97 -4.45 12.44
C ALA A 117 2.88 -5.64 12.81
N SER A 118 2.31 -6.83 13.05
CA SER A 118 3.07 -8.05 13.33
C SER A 118 3.50 -8.80 12.07
N ALA A 119 2.93 -8.47 10.91
CA ALA A 119 3.18 -9.16 9.65
C ALA A 119 4.67 -9.15 9.25
N PRO A 120 5.13 -10.15 8.47
CA PRO A 120 6.51 -10.20 8.00
C PRO A 120 6.85 -9.09 6.99
N TYR A 121 5.83 -8.49 6.36
CA TYR A 121 5.96 -7.38 5.43
C TYR A 121 4.76 -6.43 5.54
N CYS A 122 4.93 -5.23 5.02
CA CYS A 122 3.88 -4.28 4.68
C CYS A 122 4.34 -3.45 3.50
N PHE A 123 3.52 -3.43 2.46
CA PHE A 123 3.78 -2.71 1.22
C PHE A 123 2.97 -1.43 1.20
N GLY A 124 3.19 -0.62 2.24
CA GLY A 124 2.40 0.56 2.57
C GLY A 124 2.89 1.83 1.88
N ARG A 125 1.95 2.72 1.61
CA ARG A 125 2.17 4.08 1.14
C ARG A 125 2.37 5.06 2.30
N LEU A 126 2.94 6.22 1.98
CA LEU A 126 2.93 7.36 2.87
C LEU A 126 1.48 7.76 3.21
N PRO A 127 1.21 8.28 4.43
CA PRO A 127 -0.11 8.79 4.78
C PRO A 127 -0.55 9.90 3.83
N GLU A 128 -1.82 9.82 3.37
CA GLU A 128 -2.46 10.78 2.43
C GLU A 128 -2.45 12.23 2.91
N ALA A 129 -2.32 12.43 4.23
CA ALA A 129 -2.29 13.76 4.77
C ALA A 129 -0.92 14.43 4.54
N LEU A 130 0.17 13.67 4.33
CA LEU A 130 1.55 14.17 4.28
C LEU A 130 1.73 15.30 3.25
N MET A 131 2.62 16.25 3.53
CA MET A 131 2.95 17.35 2.63
C MET A 131 4.38 17.20 2.14
N GLU A 132 4.55 17.15 0.81
CA GLU A 132 5.81 16.79 0.16
C GLU A 132 7.01 17.57 0.72
N ASN A 133 6.98 18.90 0.71
CA ASN A 133 8.12 19.71 1.13
C ASN A 133 8.42 19.71 2.64
N GLN A 134 7.58 19.07 3.45
CA GLN A 134 7.71 18.94 4.90
C GLN A 134 8.02 17.50 5.32
N ALA A 135 7.91 16.55 4.42
CA ALA A 135 8.12 15.15 4.73
C ALA A 135 9.60 14.75 4.57
N GLU A 136 10.02 13.82 5.41
CA GLU A 136 11.26 13.08 5.25
C GLU A 136 11.00 11.57 5.32
N MET A 137 11.84 10.81 4.65
CA MET A 137 11.84 9.35 4.66
C MET A 137 13.16 8.85 5.24
N LEU A 138 13.09 7.85 6.11
CA LEU A 138 14.23 7.12 6.66
C LEU A 138 14.13 5.67 6.20
N GLY A 139 15.20 5.14 5.62
CA GLY A 139 15.36 3.72 5.33
C GLY A 139 16.40 3.09 6.26
N ILE A 140 16.11 1.90 6.77
CA ILE A 140 17.07 1.06 7.51
C ILE A 140 17.05 -0.35 6.93
N ASP A 141 18.19 -0.84 6.46
CA ASP A 141 18.30 -2.21 5.91
C ASP A 141 18.80 -3.25 6.92
N SER A 142 18.77 -4.51 6.52
CA SER A 142 19.26 -5.64 7.31
C SER A 142 20.78 -5.68 7.49
N ALA A 143 21.53 -4.83 6.79
CA ALA A 143 22.97 -4.64 6.97
C ALA A 143 23.29 -3.45 7.89
N ASP A 144 22.27 -2.86 8.53
CA ASP A 144 22.36 -1.73 9.44
C ASP A 144 22.84 -0.43 8.80
N ASN A 145 22.66 -0.28 7.48
CA ASN A 145 22.74 1.04 6.84
C ASN A 145 21.47 1.83 7.17
N ALA A 146 21.62 3.13 7.38
CA ALA A 146 20.51 4.03 7.66
C ALA A 146 20.65 5.33 6.83
N TYR A 147 19.69 5.57 5.94
CA TYR A 147 19.68 6.70 5.02
C TYR A 147 18.43 7.55 5.20
N ARG A 148 18.61 8.87 5.12
CA ARG A 148 17.53 9.84 5.24
C ARG A 148 17.40 10.66 3.96
N TRP A 149 16.20 10.71 3.40
CA TRP A 149 15.84 11.57 2.29
C TRP A 149 14.88 12.66 2.76
N LYS A 150 15.05 13.86 2.23
CA LYS A 150 14.10 14.94 2.39
C LYS A 150 13.37 15.18 1.08
N PHE A 151 12.05 15.14 1.11
CA PHE A 151 11.25 15.39 -0.07
C PHE A 151 11.31 16.88 -0.46
N ASN A 152 11.32 17.13 -1.77
CA ASN A 152 11.41 18.46 -2.37
C ASN A 152 10.73 18.45 -3.75
N SER A 153 9.59 19.13 -3.86
CA SER A 153 8.80 19.22 -5.09
C SER A 153 9.50 19.93 -6.25
N ASN A 154 10.62 20.61 -5.99
CA ASN A 154 11.43 21.24 -7.04
C ASN A 154 12.56 20.33 -7.57
N ASN A 155 12.78 19.17 -6.95
CA ASN A 155 13.71 18.15 -7.45
C ASN A 155 12.90 17.06 -8.15
N ARG A 156 13.15 16.82 -9.44
CA ARG A 156 12.32 15.92 -10.26
C ARG A 156 12.39 14.46 -9.83
N VAL A 157 13.51 13.99 -9.28
CA VAL A 157 13.62 12.64 -8.70
C VAL A 157 12.81 12.56 -7.42
N SER A 158 13.03 13.50 -6.50
CA SER A 158 12.28 13.55 -5.25
C SER A 158 10.78 13.62 -5.48
N HIS A 159 10.34 14.39 -6.48
CA HIS A 159 8.93 14.53 -6.81
C HIS A 159 8.34 13.26 -7.41
N ALA A 160 9.07 12.59 -8.32
CA ALA A 160 8.64 11.30 -8.85
C ALA A 160 8.53 10.23 -7.75
N VAL A 161 9.46 10.23 -6.78
CA VAL A 161 9.42 9.34 -5.62
C VAL A 161 8.20 9.66 -4.75
N TRP A 162 7.88 10.94 -4.54
CA TRP A 162 6.67 11.35 -3.84
C TRP A 162 5.40 10.87 -4.55
N GLU A 163 5.28 11.10 -5.86
CA GLU A 163 4.12 10.64 -6.65
C GLU A 163 3.91 9.13 -6.52
N ALA A 164 4.98 8.33 -6.44
CA ALA A 164 4.87 6.90 -6.21
C ALA A 164 4.42 6.57 -4.78
N PHE A 165 5.20 7.00 -3.77
CA PHE A 165 4.98 6.63 -2.37
C PHE A 165 3.72 7.22 -1.75
N HIS A 166 3.29 8.41 -2.19
CA HIS A 166 2.13 9.12 -1.66
C HIS A 166 0.91 8.99 -2.58
N ASP A 167 1.06 9.38 -3.85
CA ASP A 167 -0.07 9.48 -4.79
C ASP A 167 -0.40 8.15 -5.50
N HIS A 168 0.41 7.11 -5.26
CA HIS A 168 0.29 5.79 -5.88
C HIS A 168 0.33 5.84 -7.42
N LYS A 169 1.19 6.69 -7.96
CA LYS A 169 1.28 6.95 -9.39
C LYS A 169 2.59 6.42 -9.97
N ASP A 170 2.50 5.64 -11.04
CA ASP A 170 3.67 5.22 -11.82
C ASP A 170 4.45 6.46 -12.28
N ALA A 171 5.77 6.44 -12.07
CA ALA A 171 6.63 7.55 -12.41
C ALA A 171 8.02 7.04 -12.82
N GLN A 172 8.63 7.72 -13.77
CA GLN A 172 9.97 7.39 -14.29
C GLN A 172 10.69 8.67 -14.70
N VAL A 173 11.90 8.85 -14.18
CA VAL A 173 12.81 9.94 -14.56
C VAL A 173 14.23 9.39 -14.67
N LYS A 174 15.05 10.00 -15.52
CA LYS A 174 16.40 9.52 -15.79
C LYS A 174 17.38 10.67 -15.95
N ASN A 175 18.46 10.64 -15.17
CA ASN A 175 19.58 11.58 -15.22
C ASN A 175 19.11 13.04 -15.17
N VAL A 176 18.18 13.33 -14.26
CA VAL A 176 17.50 14.63 -14.21
C VAL A 176 18.07 15.57 -13.14
N ASP A 177 17.90 15.24 -11.86
CA ASP A 177 18.32 16.05 -10.71
C ASP A 177 18.86 15.11 -9.63
N VAL A 178 19.99 15.45 -9.00
CA VAL A 178 20.57 14.59 -7.96
C VAL A 178 19.76 14.67 -6.66
N TRP A 179 19.34 13.54 -6.13
CA TRP A 179 18.61 13.40 -4.87
C TRP A 179 19.25 12.34 -3.95
N ASN A 180 20.50 12.61 -3.55
CA ASN A 180 21.24 11.72 -2.67
C ASN A 180 20.69 11.73 -1.22
N PRO A 181 20.71 10.57 -0.53
CA PRO A 181 20.40 10.53 0.89
C PRO A 181 21.46 11.22 1.74
N LYS A 182 21.03 11.75 2.90
CA LYS A 182 21.93 11.94 4.04
C LYS A 182 22.19 10.58 4.68
N VAL A 183 23.46 10.19 4.75
CA VAL A 183 23.87 8.97 5.45
C VAL A 183 23.86 9.21 6.94
N ILE A 184 23.04 8.46 7.68
CA ILE A 184 23.02 8.46 9.14
C ILE A 184 24.03 7.42 9.66
N ARG A 185 24.02 6.24 9.04
CA ARG A 185 24.93 5.13 9.32
C ARG A 185 25.18 4.32 8.05
N GLY A 186 26.36 3.71 7.94
CA GLY A 186 26.77 2.94 6.77
C GLY A 186 27.68 3.73 5.82
N THR A 187 27.65 3.38 4.54
CA THR A 187 28.47 4.03 3.49
C THR A 187 27.57 4.84 2.57
N ALA A 188 28.06 5.93 1.98
CA ALA A 188 27.29 6.69 0.99
C ALA A 188 27.14 5.95 -0.34
N PRO A 189 26.04 6.17 -1.10
CA PRO A 189 25.93 5.73 -2.48
C PRO A 189 27.14 6.18 -3.31
N LYS A 190 27.63 5.30 -4.19
CA LYS A 190 28.80 5.58 -5.03
C LYS A 190 28.49 6.52 -6.19
N ALA A 191 27.25 6.48 -6.67
CA ALA A 191 26.79 7.24 -7.81
C ALA A 191 25.73 8.27 -7.39
N ALA A 192 25.56 9.28 -8.23
CA ALA A 192 24.51 10.28 -8.06
C ALA A 192 23.15 9.60 -8.22
N GLN A 193 22.29 9.75 -7.23
CA GLN A 193 20.95 9.20 -7.26
C GLN A 193 20.05 10.18 -8.01
N ASP A 194 20.10 10.16 -9.34
CA ASP A 194 19.47 11.13 -10.24
C ASP A 194 18.42 10.53 -11.18
N SER A 195 18.08 9.28 -10.92
CA SER A 195 17.16 8.45 -11.68
C SER A 195 16.20 7.71 -10.74
N PHE A 196 14.99 7.48 -11.22
CA PHE A 196 13.93 6.80 -10.48
C PHE A 196 12.95 6.12 -11.42
N HIS A 197 12.46 4.96 -11.02
CA HIS A 197 11.29 4.33 -11.61
C HIS A 197 10.43 3.62 -10.58
N TYR A 198 9.12 3.73 -10.77
CA TYR A 198 8.09 2.92 -10.15
C TYR A 198 7.13 2.46 -11.25
N ARG A 199 7.23 1.17 -11.62
CA ARG A 199 6.51 0.60 -12.77
C ARG A 199 6.34 -0.91 -12.64
N MET A 200 5.43 -1.47 -13.43
CA MET A 200 5.26 -2.93 -13.55
C MET A 200 6.50 -3.56 -14.20
N GLU A 201 7.07 -4.55 -13.54
CA GLU A 201 8.13 -5.41 -14.08
C GLU A 201 7.92 -6.84 -13.57
N HIS A 202 7.98 -7.83 -14.47
CA HIS A 202 7.75 -9.25 -14.14
C HIS A 202 6.55 -9.54 -13.20
N GLY A 203 5.44 -8.80 -13.36
CA GLY A 203 4.20 -9.02 -12.59
C GLY A 203 4.12 -8.32 -11.23
N VAL A 204 5.14 -7.54 -10.86
CA VAL A 204 5.16 -6.72 -9.65
C VAL A 204 5.49 -5.26 -10.02
N ARG A 205 4.70 -4.30 -9.55
CA ARG A 205 5.13 -2.90 -9.54
C ARG A 205 6.29 -2.77 -8.57
N SER A 206 7.46 -2.50 -9.14
CA SER A 206 8.73 -2.43 -8.45
C SER A 206 9.22 -0.99 -8.47
N LEU A 207 10.07 -0.64 -7.51
CA LEU A 207 10.54 0.72 -7.31
C LEU A 207 12.05 0.74 -7.10
N GLN A 208 12.73 1.68 -7.75
CA GLN A 208 14.17 1.89 -7.54
C GLN A 208 14.57 3.37 -7.68
N ILE A 209 15.53 3.77 -6.84
CA ILE A 209 16.26 5.04 -6.90
C ILE A 209 17.72 4.70 -7.20
N ASP A 210 18.26 5.23 -8.29
CA ASP A 210 19.61 4.92 -8.79
C ASP A 210 20.20 6.07 -9.64
N ASP A 211 21.25 5.77 -10.41
CA ASP A 211 21.98 6.72 -11.27
C ASP A 211 21.67 6.64 -12.77
N ASP A 212 21.10 5.55 -13.27
CA ASP A 212 20.83 5.43 -14.70
C ASP A 212 19.57 4.61 -15.08
N ASN A 213 18.68 4.35 -14.14
CA ASN A 213 17.54 3.42 -14.24
C ASN A 213 17.99 1.98 -14.60
N CYS A 214 19.05 1.47 -14.01
CA CYS A 214 19.48 0.09 -14.15
C CYS A 214 19.94 -0.48 -12.80
N ASP A 215 19.61 -1.75 -12.53
CA ASP A 215 19.98 -2.50 -11.31
C ASP A 215 21.49 -2.52 -11.02
N CYS A 216 22.00 -1.41 -10.49
CA CYS A 216 23.34 -1.23 -9.94
C CYS A 216 23.35 0.06 -9.11
N LEU A 217 24.22 0.11 -8.10
CA LEU A 217 24.54 1.36 -7.38
C LEU A 217 23.31 2.10 -6.82
N THR A 218 22.26 1.34 -6.52
CA THR A 218 20.99 1.86 -6.02
C THR A 218 21.13 2.36 -4.58
N SER A 219 20.29 3.31 -4.22
CA SER A 219 20.12 3.73 -2.81
C SER A 219 18.81 3.25 -2.21
N LEU A 220 17.93 2.70 -3.04
CA LEU A 220 16.68 2.04 -2.65
C LEU A 220 16.21 1.18 -3.82
N SER A 221 15.96 -0.10 -3.61
CA SER A 221 15.37 -0.98 -4.63
C SER A 221 14.46 -2.03 -3.97
N MET A 222 13.23 -2.16 -4.49
CA MET A 222 12.16 -2.97 -3.92
C MET A 222 11.32 -3.62 -5.02
N GLY A 223 10.95 -4.89 -4.82
CA GLY A 223 10.17 -5.66 -5.79
C GLY A 223 11.06 -6.58 -6.61
N HIS A 224 10.97 -6.49 -7.93
CA HIS A 224 11.82 -7.18 -8.91
C HIS A 224 12.91 -6.22 -9.43
N GLY A 225 14.01 -6.78 -9.95
CA GLY A 225 15.08 -5.98 -10.55
C GLY A 225 14.63 -5.31 -11.85
N MET A 226 15.02 -4.06 -12.07
CA MET A 226 14.70 -3.30 -13.26
C MET A 226 15.96 -2.75 -13.94
N CYS A 227 15.96 -2.77 -15.27
CA CYS A 227 16.96 -2.07 -16.08
C CYS A 227 16.38 -1.51 -17.36
N LEU A 228 16.47 -0.19 -17.49
CA LEU A 228 15.86 0.63 -18.52
C LEU A 228 14.35 0.31 -18.60
N GLU A 229 13.88 -0.03 -19.79
CA GLU A 229 12.49 -0.38 -20.06
C GLU A 229 12.15 -1.85 -19.74
N GLY A 230 13.09 -2.62 -19.16
CA GLY A 230 12.89 -4.04 -18.87
C GLY A 230 13.71 -4.51 -17.68
N PHE A 231 14.33 -5.68 -17.81
CA PHE A 231 15.19 -6.31 -16.83
C PHE A 231 16.44 -6.89 -17.53
N SER A 232 17.55 -7.00 -16.79
CA SER A 232 18.78 -7.60 -17.30
C SER A 232 19.25 -8.75 -16.42
N THR A 233 19.34 -9.95 -17.01
CA THR A 233 19.88 -11.15 -16.36
C THR A 233 21.38 -11.05 -16.06
N GLN A 234 22.05 -9.99 -16.53
CA GLN A 234 23.43 -9.68 -16.15
C GLN A 234 23.54 -9.30 -14.67
N TYR A 235 22.50 -8.67 -14.11
CA TYR A 235 22.54 -8.09 -12.76
C TYR A 235 21.85 -8.98 -11.73
N GLY A 236 20.92 -9.83 -12.15
CA GLY A 236 20.31 -10.80 -11.26
C GLY A 236 19.50 -11.89 -11.99
N PRO A 237 18.93 -12.83 -11.23
CA PRO A 237 18.01 -13.83 -11.77
C PRO A 237 16.61 -13.25 -12.03
N GLU A 238 15.95 -13.76 -13.07
CA GLU A 238 14.55 -13.44 -13.36
C GLU A 238 13.62 -14.03 -12.28
N ASN A 239 12.47 -13.39 -12.04
CA ASN A 239 11.44 -13.86 -11.09
C ASN A 239 11.93 -14.02 -9.64
N VAL A 240 12.91 -13.21 -9.23
CA VAL A 240 13.33 -13.09 -7.82
C VAL A 240 12.89 -11.74 -7.28
N TYR A 241 12.18 -11.77 -6.15
CA TYR A 241 11.55 -10.61 -5.55
C TYR A 241 12.04 -10.39 -4.12
N GLY A 242 12.10 -9.14 -3.69
CA GLY A 242 12.47 -8.77 -2.33
C GLY A 242 12.86 -7.31 -2.24
N VAL A 243 13.98 -7.04 -1.58
CA VAL A 243 14.60 -5.72 -1.50
C VAL A 243 16.09 -5.82 -1.71
N ASP A 244 16.73 -4.75 -2.16
CA ASP A 244 18.19 -4.63 -2.08
C ASP A 244 18.61 -3.92 -0.77
N LEU A 245 19.91 -3.96 -0.46
CA LEU A 245 20.49 -3.13 0.59
C LEU A 245 20.55 -1.67 0.12
N LEU A 246 20.54 -0.74 1.08
CA LEU A 246 20.66 0.69 0.78
C LEU A 246 22.04 1.05 0.21
N TYR A 247 23.07 0.30 0.61
CA TYR A 247 24.41 0.44 0.05
C TYR A 247 24.67 -0.67 -0.96
N ASP A 248 24.38 -0.42 -2.25
CA ASP A 248 24.80 -1.32 -3.32
C ASP A 248 26.21 -0.95 -3.82
N THR A 249 27.14 -1.91 -3.68
CA THR A 249 28.52 -1.75 -4.14
C THR A 249 28.75 -2.26 -5.55
N TYR A 250 27.80 -3.04 -6.05
CA TYR A 250 27.86 -3.78 -7.30
C TYR A 250 26.51 -3.62 -8.00
N CYS A 251 26.12 -4.59 -8.82
CA CYS A 251 24.81 -4.74 -9.39
C CYS A 251 24.08 -5.85 -8.64
N ASN A 252 23.50 -5.51 -7.49
CA ASN A 252 22.66 -6.44 -6.75
C ASN A 252 21.19 -6.14 -7.07
N THR A 253 20.45 -7.16 -7.46
CA THR A 253 18.99 -7.05 -7.60
C THR A 253 18.30 -7.32 -6.25
N PRO A 254 17.05 -6.86 -6.08
CA PRO A 254 16.23 -7.24 -4.94
C PRO A 254 16.21 -8.75 -4.69
N LYS A 255 16.32 -9.14 -3.42
CA LYS A 255 16.36 -10.55 -3.01
C LYS A 255 15.69 -10.79 -1.65
N PRO A 256 15.13 -11.98 -1.42
CA PRO A 256 14.37 -12.26 -0.19
C PRO A 256 15.25 -12.34 1.05
N SER A 257 16.56 -12.56 0.90
CA SER A 257 17.51 -12.63 2.02
C SER A 257 17.73 -11.29 2.71
N ASN A 258 17.43 -10.18 2.03
CA ASN A 258 17.59 -8.84 2.57
C ASN A 258 16.31 -8.37 3.26
N GLY A 259 16.46 -7.45 4.20
CA GLY A 259 15.34 -6.76 4.84
C GLY A 259 15.49 -5.25 4.76
N LEU A 260 14.35 -4.56 4.79
CA LEU A 260 14.27 -3.11 4.72
C LEU A 260 13.06 -2.63 5.51
N PHE A 261 13.23 -1.52 6.23
CA PHE A 261 12.17 -0.81 6.94
C PHE A 261 12.21 0.64 6.51
N LEU A 262 11.06 1.18 6.07
CA LEU A 262 10.93 2.60 5.76
C LEU A 262 10.02 3.27 6.76
N TYR A 263 10.48 4.43 7.18
CA TYR A 263 9.82 5.30 8.14
C TYR A 263 9.63 6.68 7.55
N PHE A 264 8.63 7.40 8.05
CA PHE A 264 8.41 8.80 7.70
C PHE A 264 8.39 9.66 8.93
N ARG A 265 8.60 10.95 8.69
CA ARG A 265 8.21 12.04 9.59
C ARG A 265 7.77 13.25 8.76
N ASP A 266 6.98 14.09 9.38
CA ASP A 266 6.62 15.44 8.95
C ASP A 266 7.57 16.46 9.60
N ASP A 267 7.32 17.77 9.40
CA ASP A 267 8.09 18.84 10.01
C ASP A 267 7.81 18.92 11.52
N ASP A 268 8.33 17.95 12.27
CA ASP A 268 8.33 17.79 13.74
C ASP A 268 7.47 18.82 14.49
N ASP A 269 6.14 18.62 14.51
CA ASP A 269 5.19 19.48 15.23
C ASP A 269 5.64 19.68 16.70
N CYS A 270 6.27 18.66 17.31
CA CYS A 270 6.81 18.71 18.66
C CYS A 270 8.10 19.52 18.84
N MET A 271 8.84 19.90 17.79
CA MET A 271 10.10 20.68 17.95
C MET A 271 9.85 22.09 18.51
N ASN A 272 8.65 22.64 18.32
CA ASN A 272 8.27 23.98 18.80
C ASN A 272 7.17 23.95 19.86
N VAL A 273 6.78 22.77 20.36
CA VAL A 273 5.69 22.63 21.34
C VAL A 273 6.25 22.56 22.75
N THR A 274 5.79 23.49 23.60
CA THR A 274 6.00 23.40 25.04
C THR A 274 4.83 22.66 25.68
N CYS A 275 5.04 21.41 26.08
CA CYS A 275 4.06 20.67 26.87
C CYS A 275 4.03 21.15 28.34
N PRO A 276 2.90 21.00 29.05
CA PRO A 276 2.82 21.23 30.49
C PRO A 276 3.88 20.42 31.27
N ALA A 277 4.23 20.87 32.47
CA ALA A 277 5.14 20.13 33.36
C ALA A 277 4.67 18.68 33.53
N ASN A 278 5.61 17.73 33.44
CA ASN A 278 5.38 16.28 33.49
C ASN A 278 4.61 15.70 32.28
N LYS A 279 4.60 16.39 31.15
CA LYS A 279 4.08 15.86 29.88
C LYS A 279 5.14 15.83 28.80
N VAL A 280 5.08 14.82 27.93
CA VAL A 280 5.92 14.68 26.74
C VAL A 280 5.07 14.92 25.50
N CYS A 281 5.63 15.66 24.55
CA CYS A 281 5.01 15.86 23.26
C CYS A 281 5.11 14.57 22.43
N VAL A 282 3.95 14.09 21.98
CA VAL A 282 3.85 12.96 21.05
C VAL A 282 3.31 13.47 19.75
N ASP A 283 4.13 13.43 18.70
CA ASP A 283 3.71 13.77 17.36
C ASP A 283 2.67 12.76 16.86
N GLY A 284 1.51 13.26 16.45
CA GLY A 284 0.57 12.63 15.53
C GLY A 284 0.79 13.11 14.09
N ILE A 285 0.01 12.58 13.15
CA ILE A 285 0.00 13.07 11.76
C ILE A 285 -0.74 14.43 11.79
N TYR A 286 -0.05 15.55 11.54
CA TYR A 286 -0.59 16.94 11.69
C TYR A 286 -1.10 17.32 13.06
N SER A 287 -0.61 16.66 14.08
CA SER A 287 -1.02 16.99 15.42
C SER A 287 0.12 16.68 16.35
N TYR A 288 0.04 17.26 17.52
CA TYR A 288 0.79 16.78 18.65
C TYR A 288 -0.18 16.58 19.80
N VAL A 289 0.16 15.67 20.69
CA VAL A 289 -0.53 15.51 21.96
C VAL A 289 0.49 15.52 23.09
N CYS A 290 0.26 16.36 24.08
CA CYS A 290 1.00 16.30 25.33
C CYS A 290 0.40 15.19 26.20
N VAL A 291 1.09 14.06 26.27
CA VAL A 291 0.73 12.93 27.14
C VAL A 291 1.54 13.00 28.43
N ASP A 292 1.06 12.38 29.50
CA ASP A 292 1.81 12.31 30.75
C ASP A 292 3.12 11.53 30.54
N ALA A 293 4.22 12.01 31.14
CA ALA A 293 5.58 11.45 31.00
C ALA A 293 5.74 10.10 31.71
#